data_AF-A0A327VPJ4-F1
#
_entry.id   AF-A0A327VPJ4-F1
#
_cell.length_a   1.000
_cell.length_b   1.000
_cell.length_c   1.000
_cell.angle_alpha   90.00
_cell.angle_beta   90.00
_cell.angle_gamma   90.00
#
_symmetry.space_group_name_H-M   'P 1'
#
loop_
_entity.id
_entity.type
_entity.pdbx_description
1 polymer ?
#
loop_
_entity_poly.entity_id
_entity_poly.type
_entity_poly.pdbx_seq_one_letter_code
_entity_poly.pdbx_strand_id
1 'polypeptide(L)'
;MNDTADSPEQRRADHLKAQADHLAQSADRQGEHASGLYGRFAGGQPLLVGHHSYRSALRDRTRADNATRRAIEARQDAERAGQKANQAQAVADLAATERARGRDWCRADFEPGDIVKVRDFRRDMALTSVYRVKRANLKTLTLDGGGGGMDDPKRTYDRVLSRTRDGVTVTDPAQNDSNQGGTPSSPEQEQP
;
A
#
# COMPACT_ATOMS: atom_id res chain seq x y z
N MET A 1 -7.41 -27.67 -9.49
CA MET A 1 -7.67 -26.90 -8.25
C MET A 1 -6.33 -26.67 -7.60
N ASN A 2 -5.64 -25.58 -7.93
CA ASN A 2 -4.39 -25.22 -7.25
C ASN A 2 -4.78 -24.37 -6.06
N ASP A 3 -4.81 -24.98 -4.88
CA ASP A 3 -4.84 -24.27 -3.61
C ASP A 3 -3.57 -23.44 -3.52
N THR A 4 -3.67 -22.17 -3.93
CA THR A 4 -2.72 -21.12 -3.63
C THR A 4 -2.68 -21.02 -2.12
N ALA A 5 -1.80 -21.78 -1.47
CA ALA A 5 -1.62 -21.71 -0.02
C ALA A 5 -1.33 -20.24 0.32
N ASP A 6 -2.29 -19.57 0.99
CA ASP A 6 -2.16 -18.16 1.32
C ASP A 6 -0.83 -17.93 2.03
N SER A 7 0.01 -17.13 1.37
CA SER A 7 1.35 -16.85 1.87
C SER A 7 1.27 -16.30 3.30
N PRO A 8 2.29 -16.50 4.14
CA PRO A 8 2.27 -15.97 5.51
C PRO A 8 2.05 -14.45 5.55
N GLU A 9 2.51 -13.71 4.53
CA GLU A 9 2.24 -12.28 4.37
C GLU A 9 0.78 -12.01 4.03
N GLN A 10 0.16 -12.79 3.13
CA GLN A 10 -1.25 -12.64 2.79
C GLN A 10 -2.15 -12.95 4.00
N ARG A 11 -1.89 -14.06 4.72
CA ARG A 11 -2.62 -14.39 5.95
C ARG A 11 -2.54 -13.28 7.00
N ARG A 12 -1.38 -12.63 7.12
CA ARG A 12 -1.19 -11.48 8.02
C ARG A 12 -1.97 -10.26 7.55
N ALA A 13 -1.96 -9.98 6.24
CA ALA A 13 -2.73 -8.89 5.66
C ALA A 13 -4.24 -9.09 5.90
N ASP A 14 -4.75 -10.28 5.65
CA ASP A 14 -6.16 -10.63 5.85
C ASP A 14 -6.58 -10.51 7.32
N HIS A 15 -5.74 -11.00 8.25
CA HIS A 15 -5.99 -10.87 9.68
C HIS A 15 -6.07 -9.39 10.11
N LEU A 16 -5.11 -8.56 9.66
CA LEU A 16 -5.10 -7.14 10.00
C LEU A 16 -6.26 -6.38 9.35
N LYS A 17 -6.66 -6.77 8.14
CA LYS A 17 -7.84 -6.23 7.47
C LYS A 17 -9.11 -6.53 8.24
N ALA A 18 -9.32 -7.80 8.62
CA ALA A 18 -10.48 -8.19 9.43
C ALA A 18 -10.52 -7.43 10.78
N GLN A 19 -9.36 -7.23 11.41
CA GLN A 19 -9.26 -6.41 12.62
C GLN A 19 -9.62 -4.94 12.38
N ALA A 20 -9.12 -4.35 11.30
CA ALA A 20 -9.43 -2.96 10.93
C ALA A 20 -10.92 -2.77 10.62
N ASP A 21 -11.52 -3.70 9.86
CA ASP A 21 -12.95 -3.68 9.53
C ASP A 21 -13.82 -3.77 10.78
N HIS A 22 -13.46 -4.65 11.72
CA HIS A 22 -14.16 -4.76 13.00
C HIS A 22 -14.07 -3.46 13.83
N LEU A 23 -12.89 -2.84 13.89
CA LEU A 23 -12.70 -1.58 14.59
C LEU A 23 -13.47 -0.43 13.93
N ALA A 24 -13.49 -0.37 12.59
CA ALA A 24 -14.29 0.62 11.84
C ALA A 24 -15.78 0.49 12.16
N GLN A 25 -16.34 -0.73 12.07
CA GLN A 25 -17.74 -0.99 12.43
C GLN A 25 -18.05 -0.67 13.91
N SER A 26 -17.09 -0.87 14.81
CA SER A 26 -17.23 -0.47 16.21
C SER A 26 -17.22 1.06 16.37
N ALA A 27 -16.33 1.75 15.68
CA ALA A 27 -16.23 3.21 15.71
C ALA A 27 -17.51 3.86 15.15
N ASP A 28 -18.05 3.35 14.05
CA ASP A 28 -19.28 3.84 13.43
C ASP A 28 -20.46 3.74 14.41
N ARG A 29 -20.66 2.56 15.02
CA ARG A 29 -21.70 2.35 16.04
C ARG A 29 -21.55 3.28 17.24
N GLN A 30 -20.31 3.53 17.69
CA GLN A 30 -20.06 4.46 18.79
C GLN A 30 -20.34 5.91 18.39
N GLY A 31 -20.03 6.30 17.15
CA GLY A 31 -20.35 7.61 16.58
C GLY A 31 -21.86 7.85 16.51
N GLU A 32 -22.61 6.88 15.99
CA GLU A 32 -24.07 6.92 15.94
C GLU A 32 -24.69 7.04 17.34
N HIS A 33 -24.22 6.21 18.28
CA HIS A 33 -24.67 6.27 19.67
C HIS A 33 -24.36 7.61 20.34
N ALA A 34 -23.14 8.14 20.15
CA ALA A 34 -22.77 9.45 20.70
C ALA A 34 -23.62 10.58 20.12
N SER A 35 -23.89 10.55 18.82
CA SER A 35 -24.75 11.52 18.14
C SER A 35 -26.18 11.48 18.70
N GLY A 36 -26.74 10.29 18.92
CA GLY A 36 -28.07 10.11 19.50
C GLY A 36 -28.22 10.70 20.92
N LEU A 37 -27.12 10.75 21.71
CA LEU A 37 -27.15 11.31 23.07
C LEU A 37 -27.30 12.84 23.11
N TYR A 38 -26.96 13.56 22.04
CA TYR A 38 -27.16 15.00 21.97
C TYR A 38 -28.60 15.40 21.62
N GLY A 39 -29.54 14.47 21.45
CA GLY A 39 -30.92 14.77 21.04
C GLY A 39 -31.58 15.90 21.83
N ARG A 40 -31.40 15.92 23.17
CA ARG A 40 -31.96 16.98 24.05
C ARG A 40 -31.22 18.32 24.02
N PHE A 41 -30.09 18.40 23.32
CA PHE A 41 -29.25 19.59 23.13
C PHE A 41 -29.12 19.96 21.64
N ALA A 42 -29.90 19.31 20.77
CA ALA A 42 -29.90 19.60 19.34
C ALA A 42 -30.17 21.10 19.10
N GLY A 43 -29.39 21.71 18.21
CA GLY A 43 -29.48 23.16 17.96
C GLY A 43 -28.84 24.06 19.03
N GLY A 44 -28.04 23.50 19.95
CA GLY A 44 -27.25 24.30 20.89
C GLY A 44 -28.04 24.87 22.07
N GLN A 45 -29.11 24.19 22.48
CA GLN A 45 -29.92 24.63 23.62
C GLN A 45 -29.07 24.80 24.89
N PRO A 46 -29.07 25.99 25.52
CA PRO A 46 -28.27 26.23 26.72
C PRO A 46 -28.84 25.50 27.94
N LEU A 47 -27.96 25.16 28.88
CA LEU A 47 -28.38 24.63 30.18
C LEU A 47 -29.03 25.76 31.00
N LEU A 48 -30.29 25.58 31.39
CA LEU A 48 -31.03 26.53 32.23
C LEU A 48 -30.57 26.42 33.69
N VAL A 49 -29.57 27.23 34.06
CA VAL A 49 -29.04 27.31 35.43
C VAL A 49 -30.14 27.76 36.40
N GLY A 50 -30.27 27.08 37.54
CA GLY A 50 -31.27 27.40 38.56
C GLY A 50 -32.65 26.75 38.34
N HIS A 51 -32.87 26.08 37.21
CA HIS A 51 -34.10 25.33 36.96
C HIS A 51 -34.05 23.93 37.60
N HIS A 52 -35.20 23.37 38.00
CA HIS A 52 -35.28 22.05 38.65
C HIS A 52 -34.69 20.91 37.79
N SER A 53 -34.67 21.08 36.46
CA SER A 53 -34.11 20.12 35.50
C SER A 53 -32.60 20.26 35.27
N TYR A 54 -31.94 21.29 35.82
CA TYR A 54 -30.53 21.61 35.56
C TYR A 54 -29.59 20.43 35.80
N ARG A 55 -29.70 19.76 36.95
CA ARG A 55 -28.84 18.61 37.30
C ARG A 55 -29.01 17.44 36.32
N SER A 56 -30.23 17.20 35.84
CA SER A 56 -30.49 16.13 34.86
C SER A 56 -29.85 16.45 33.51
N ALA A 57 -29.98 17.70 33.06
CA ALA A 57 -29.42 18.15 31.80
C ALA A 57 -27.88 18.15 31.85
N LEU A 58 -27.27 18.57 32.96
CA LEU A 58 -25.82 18.48 33.13
C LEU A 58 -25.31 17.04 33.01
N ARG A 59 -25.98 16.08 33.67
CA ARG A 59 -25.61 14.65 33.60
C ARG A 59 -25.70 14.08 32.19
N ASP A 60 -26.77 14.41 31.47
CA ASP A 60 -26.96 13.94 30.09
C ASP A 60 -25.92 14.54 29.14
N ARG A 61 -25.59 15.83 29.31
CA ARG A 61 -24.51 16.46 28.56
C ARG A 61 -23.17 15.77 28.84
N THR A 62 -22.84 15.54 30.11
CA THR A 62 -21.61 14.82 30.48
C THR A 62 -21.58 13.40 29.90
N ARG A 63 -22.72 12.70 29.86
CA ARG A 63 -22.82 11.38 29.22
C ARG A 63 -22.56 11.48 27.71
N ALA A 64 -23.16 12.44 27.03
CA ALA A 64 -22.94 12.70 25.60
C ALA A 64 -21.48 13.05 25.30
N ASP A 65 -20.90 14.00 26.04
CA ASP A 65 -19.50 14.42 25.87
C ASP A 65 -18.51 13.25 26.07
N ASN A 66 -18.75 12.40 27.08
CA ASN A 66 -17.94 11.20 27.30
C ASN A 66 -18.11 10.16 26.19
N ALA A 67 -19.32 9.96 25.66
CA ALA A 67 -19.56 9.07 24.53
C ALA A 67 -18.87 9.58 23.27
N THR A 68 -18.92 10.90 23.02
CA THR A 68 -18.21 11.55 21.90
C THR A 68 -16.71 11.37 21.99
N ARG A 69 -16.11 11.57 23.18
CA ARG A 69 -14.67 11.33 23.37
C ARG A 69 -14.28 9.90 23.01
N ARG A 70 -15.05 8.92 23.49
CA ARG A 70 -14.82 7.50 23.18
C ARG A 70 -14.98 7.20 21.69
N ALA A 71 -15.99 7.78 21.04
CA ALA A 71 -16.19 7.62 19.60
C ALA A 71 -15.01 8.18 18.78
N ILE A 72 -14.46 9.32 19.19
CA ILE A 72 -13.26 9.91 18.57
C ILE A 72 -12.05 8.98 18.74
N GLU A 73 -11.82 8.48 19.96
CA GLU A 73 -10.73 7.53 20.24
C GLU A 73 -10.89 6.25 19.40
N ALA A 74 -12.09 5.67 19.36
CA ALA A 74 -12.37 4.46 18.57
C ALA A 74 -12.14 4.69 17.06
N ARG A 75 -12.48 5.88 16.55
CA ARG A 75 -12.21 6.23 15.15
C ARG A 75 -10.70 6.35 14.88
N GLN A 76 -9.94 6.99 15.77
CA GLN A 76 -8.48 7.06 15.65
C GLN A 76 -7.83 5.67 15.70
N ASP A 77 -8.37 4.77 16.51
CA ASP A 77 -7.93 3.37 16.56
C ASP A 77 -8.21 2.64 15.25
N ALA A 78 -9.41 2.81 14.70
CA ALA A 78 -9.79 2.25 13.41
C ALA A 78 -8.91 2.77 12.27
N GLU A 79 -8.63 4.07 12.23
CA GLU A 79 -7.75 4.69 11.23
C GLU A 79 -6.32 4.13 11.32
N ARG A 80 -5.76 4.02 12.52
CA ARG A 80 -4.43 3.41 12.73
C ARG A 80 -4.41 1.94 12.32
N ALA A 81 -5.46 1.17 12.64
CA ALA A 81 -5.57 -0.22 12.23
C ALA A 81 -5.67 -0.35 10.71
N GLY A 82 -6.46 0.51 10.05
CA GLY A 82 -6.58 0.56 8.60
C GLY A 82 -5.25 0.86 7.90
N GLN A 83 -4.47 1.83 8.40
CA GLN A 83 -3.12 2.12 7.90
C GLN A 83 -2.21 0.89 8.00
N LYS A 84 -2.28 0.16 9.12
CA LYS A 84 -1.48 -1.03 9.37
C LYS A 84 -1.88 -2.20 8.45
N ALA A 85 -3.18 -2.36 8.20
CA ALA A 85 -3.72 -3.35 7.25
C ALA A 85 -3.26 -3.04 5.82
N ASN A 86 -3.37 -1.79 5.38
CA ASN A 86 -2.92 -1.35 4.06
C ASN A 86 -1.43 -1.60 3.84
N GLN A 87 -0.61 -1.32 4.85
CA GLN A 87 0.83 -1.61 4.79
C GLN A 87 1.10 -3.11 4.69
N ALA A 88 0.38 -3.94 5.45
CA ALA A 88 0.53 -5.39 5.40
C ALA A 88 0.10 -5.97 4.05
N GLN A 89 -0.97 -5.44 3.45
CA GLN A 89 -1.39 -5.84 2.10
C GLN A 89 -0.32 -5.48 1.07
N ALA A 90 0.21 -4.26 1.13
CA ALA A 90 1.28 -3.85 0.22
C ALA A 90 2.53 -4.75 0.35
N VAL A 91 2.86 -5.22 1.56
CA VAL A 91 3.94 -6.20 1.76
C VAL A 91 3.59 -7.56 1.13
N ALA A 92 2.35 -8.02 1.30
CA ALA A 92 1.88 -9.26 0.68
C ALA A 92 1.94 -9.20 -0.85
N ASP A 93 1.52 -8.08 -1.45
CA ASP A 93 1.56 -7.87 -2.90
C ASP A 93 3.00 -7.88 -3.45
N LEU A 94 3.94 -7.28 -2.72
CA LEU A 94 5.37 -7.34 -3.08
C LEU A 94 5.90 -8.77 -3.01
N ALA A 95 5.58 -9.49 -1.93
CA ALA A 95 6.00 -10.87 -1.77
C ALA A 95 5.39 -11.79 -2.85
N ALA A 96 4.14 -11.55 -3.24
CA ALA A 96 3.49 -12.25 -4.34
C ALA A 96 4.17 -11.95 -5.68
N THR A 97 4.48 -10.68 -5.95
CA THR A 97 5.22 -10.25 -7.16
C THR A 97 6.59 -10.92 -7.24
N GLU A 98 7.32 -11.00 -6.12
CA GLU A 98 8.62 -11.67 -6.07
C GLU A 98 8.50 -13.19 -6.29
N ARG A 99 7.46 -13.85 -5.73
CA ARG A 99 7.22 -15.29 -5.90
C ARG A 99 6.75 -15.67 -7.31
N ALA A 100 6.01 -14.78 -7.97
CA ALA A 100 5.46 -15.03 -9.30
C ALA A 100 6.52 -14.97 -10.41
N ARG A 101 7.75 -14.51 -10.11
CA ARG A 101 8.82 -14.41 -11.11
C ARG A 101 9.30 -15.80 -11.53
N GLY A 102 9.48 -15.98 -12.84
CA GLY A 102 10.08 -17.21 -13.37
C GLY A 102 11.58 -17.31 -13.13
N ARG A 103 12.27 -16.16 -13.01
CA ARG A 103 13.70 -16.07 -12.64
C ARG A 103 14.02 -14.77 -11.93
N ASP A 104 15.21 -14.71 -11.34
CA ASP A 104 15.74 -13.46 -10.77
C ASP A 104 16.15 -12.46 -11.86
N TRP A 105 16.05 -11.18 -11.52
CA TRP A 105 16.59 -10.10 -12.32
C TRP A 105 18.12 -10.21 -12.39
N CYS A 106 18.69 -9.96 -13.56
CA CYS A 106 20.13 -9.98 -13.78
C CYS A 106 20.58 -8.73 -14.53
N ARG A 107 21.90 -8.52 -14.64
CA ARG A 107 22.48 -7.36 -15.35
C ARG A 107 21.95 -7.21 -16.78
N ALA A 108 21.76 -8.32 -17.49
CA ALA A 108 21.38 -8.30 -18.91
C ALA A 108 19.97 -7.75 -19.16
N ASP A 109 19.13 -7.69 -18.11
CA ASP A 109 17.75 -7.24 -18.22
C ASP A 109 17.59 -5.70 -18.24
N PHE A 110 18.68 -4.97 -18.00
CA PHE A 110 18.66 -3.52 -17.77
C PHE A 110 19.63 -2.77 -18.68
N GLU A 111 19.17 -1.61 -19.13
CA GLU A 111 19.93 -0.64 -19.90
C GLU A 111 19.89 0.73 -19.23
N PRO A 112 20.93 1.57 -19.42
CA PRO A 112 20.87 2.97 -19.03
C PRO A 112 19.66 3.66 -19.66
N GLY A 113 18.85 4.35 -18.85
CA GLY A 113 17.62 5.00 -19.28
C GLY A 113 16.33 4.28 -18.85
N ASP A 114 16.39 2.97 -18.56
CA ASP A 114 15.24 2.20 -18.07
C ASP A 114 14.67 2.80 -16.79
N ILE A 115 13.34 2.76 -16.63
CA ILE A 115 12.68 3.18 -15.39
C ILE A 115 12.42 1.93 -14.55
N VAL A 116 12.94 1.88 -13.32
CA VAL A 116 12.78 0.72 -12.43
C VAL A 116 12.05 1.11 -11.16
N LYS A 117 11.11 0.26 -10.75
CA LYS A 117 10.52 0.31 -9.41
C LYS A 117 11.31 -0.63 -8.51
N VAL A 118 11.85 -0.12 -7.41
CA VAL A 118 12.69 -0.88 -6.49
C VAL A 118 12.15 -0.81 -5.06
N ARG A 119 12.41 -1.84 -4.28
CA ARG A 119 12.21 -1.84 -2.83
C ARG A 119 13.39 -1.16 -2.14
N ASP A 120 13.13 -0.11 -1.36
CA ASP A 120 14.20 0.65 -0.71
C ASP A 120 14.71 0.00 0.56
N PHE A 121 13.79 -0.55 1.35
CA PHE A 121 14.08 -1.05 2.69
C PHE A 121 13.86 -2.56 2.81
N ARG A 122 13.84 -3.04 4.04
CA ARG A 122 13.56 -4.43 4.39
C ARG A 122 12.21 -4.88 3.82
N ARG A 123 12.08 -6.19 3.61
CA ARG A 123 10.92 -6.82 2.92
C ARG A 123 9.60 -6.61 3.67
N ASP A 124 9.67 -6.34 4.96
CA ASP A 124 8.55 -6.03 5.85
C ASP A 124 8.07 -4.57 5.76
N MET A 125 8.73 -3.73 4.94
CA MET A 125 8.31 -2.37 4.65
C MET A 125 8.05 -2.23 3.15
N ALA A 126 6.80 -2.02 2.76
CA ALA A 126 6.38 -1.80 1.37
C ALA A 126 6.74 -0.41 0.83
N LEU A 127 7.94 0.08 1.16
CA LEU A 127 8.49 1.33 0.65
C LEU A 127 9.21 1.06 -0.66
N THR A 128 8.67 1.63 -1.73
CA THR A 128 9.20 1.49 -3.08
C THR A 128 9.45 2.86 -3.68
N SER A 129 10.57 3.00 -4.37
CA SER A 129 10.88 4.19 -5.15
C SER A 129 11.03 3.83 -6.62
N VAL A 130 10.80 4.82 -7.47
CA VAL A 130 10.97 4.71 -8.91
C VAL A 130 12.20 5.52 -9.30
N TYR A 131 13.12 4.89 -10.02
CA TYR A 131 14.35 5.51 -10.46
C TYR A 131 14.61 5.25 -11.93
N ARG A 132 15.40 6.12 -12.54
CA ARG A 132 16.02 5.84 -13.84
C ARG A 132 17.32 5.06 -13.62
N VAL A 133 17.55 4.01 -14.40
CA VAL A 133 18.80 3.27 -14.41
C VAL A 133 19.87 4.15 -15.05
N LYS A 134 20.95 4.40 -14.32
CA LYS A 134 22.13 5.08 -14.84
C LYS A 134 23.18 4.10 -15.34
N ARG A 135 23.37 2.99 -14.62
CA ARG A 135 24.32 1.93 -14.99
C ARG A 135 23.94 0.57 -14.40
N ALA A 136 24.04 -0.48 -15.20
CA ALA A 136 23.91 -1.87 -14.75
C ALA A 136 25.28 -2.52 -14.50
N ASN A 137 25.61 -2.80 -13.24
CA ASN A 137 26.85 -3.47 -12.82
C ASN A 137 26.65 -4.98 -12.68
N LEU A 138 27.71 -5.75 -12.42
CA LEU A 138 27.55 -7.21 -12.28
C LEU A 138 26.59 -7.62 -11.14
N LYS A 139 26.56 -6.88 -10.04
CA LYS A 139 25.75 -7.21 -8.83
C LYS A 139 24.70 -6.17 -8.46
N THR A 140 24.75 -4.98 -9.04
CA THR A 140 23.94 -3.83 -8.62
C THR A 140 23.56 -2.93 -9.78
N LEU A 141 22.43 -2.25 -9.65
CA LEU A 141 22.05 -1.08 -10.43
C LEU A 141 22.55 0.18 -9.73
N THR A 142 23.20 1.06 -10.48
CA THR A 142 23.37 2.46 -10.12
C THR A 142 22.18 3.22 -10.67
N LEU A 143 21.43 3.86 -9.79
CA LEU A 143 20.19 4.56 -10.09
C LEU A 143 20.43 6.06 -10.04
N ASP A 144 19.70 6.81 -10.86
CA ASP A 144 19.79 8.26 -10.87
C ASP A 144 19.10 8.83 -9.62
N GLY A 145 19.91 9.40 -8.72
CA GLY A 145 19.43 10.04 -7.49
C GLY A 145 19.13 11.53 -7.64
N GLY A 146 19.33 12.12 -8.83
CA GLY A 146 19.14 13.55 -9.09
C GLY A 146 20.25 14.48 -8.57
N GLY A 147 21.23 13.95 -7.80
CA GLY A 147 22.23 14.73 -7.06
C GLY A 147 23.68 14.69 -7.58
N GLY A 148 23.93 14.39 -8.86
CA GLY A 148 25.28 14.50 -9.42
C GLY A 148 26.27 13.42 -8.96
N GLY A 149 25.87 12.14 -8.93
CA GLY A 149 26.80 11.00 -8.91
C GLY A 149 27.30 10.54 -7.54
N MET A 150 27.45 11.45 -6.57
CA MET A 150 27.88 11.10 -5.20
C MET A 150 26.76 10.38 -4.42
N ASP A 151 25.51 10.80 -4.64
CA ASP A 151 24.32 10.32 -3.94
C ASP A 151 23.50 9.29 -4.73
N ASP A 152 24.03 8.80 -5.85
CA ASP A 152 23.30 7.85 -6.71
C ASP A 152 23.04 6.54 -5.95
N PRO A 153 21.76 6.17 -5.71
CA PRO A 153 21.44 4.98 -4.97
C PRO A 153 21.91 3.74 -5.72
N LYS A 154 22.59 2.84 -5.00
CA LYS A 154 22.94 1.51 -5.48
C LYS A 154 21.96 0.49 -4.92
N ARG A 155 21.37 -0.32 -5.80
CA ARG A 155 20.42 -1.37 -5.42
C ARG A 155 20.81 -2.70 -6.06
N THR A 156 20.65 -3.78 -5.33
CA THR A 156 20.85 -5.14 -5.83
C THR A 156 19.64 -5.58 -6.66
N TYR A 157 19.84 -6.55 -7.55
CA TYR A 157 18.80 -6.98 -8.50
C TYR A 157 17.59 -7.63 -7.83
N ASP A 158 17.77 -8.30 -6.69
CA ASP A 158 16.68 -8.89 -5.89
C ASP A 158 15.63 -7.86 -5.44
N ARG A 159 16.02 -6.58 -5.36
CA ARG A 159 15.15 -5.48 -4.93
C ARG A 159 14.34 -4.87 -6.06
N VAL A 160 14.62 -5.22 -7.31
CA VAL A 160 13.85 -4.71 -8.45
C VAL A 160 12.50 -5.40 -8.47
N LEU A 161 11.44 -4.61 -8.59
CA LEU A 161 10.05 -5.06 -8.64
C LEU A 161 9.51 -5.06 -10.06
N SER A 162 9.87 -4.04 -10.83
CA SER A 162 9.51 -3.94 -12.24
C SER A 162 10.51 -3.05 -12.98
N ARG A 163 10.56 -3.23 -14.30
CA ARG A 163 11.29 -2.39 -15.24
C ARG A 163 10.37 -1.92 -16.35
N THR A 164 10.40 -0.63 -16.66
CA THR A 164 9.70 -0.01 -17.78
C THR A 164 10.72 0.48 -18.80
N ARG A 165 10.55 0.04 -20.05
CA ARG A 165 11.34 0.46 -21.22
C ARG A 165 10.38 0.77 -22.35
N ASP A 166 10.53 1.93 -22.99
CA ASP A 166 9.69 2.36 -24.13
C ASP A 166 8.18 2.24 -23.87
N GLY A 167 7.75 2.53 -22.64
CA GLY A 167 6.35 2.42 -22.21
C GLY A 167 5.89 1.02 -21.80
N VAL A 168 6.69 -0.02 -22.04
CA VAL A 168 6.37 -1.41 -21.67
C VAL A 168 6.91 -1.72 -20.29
N THR A 169 6.02 -2.07 -19.35
CA THR A 169 6.39 -2.43 -17.97
C THR A 169 6.41 -3.95 -17.81
N VAL A 170 7.53 -4.47 -17.32
CA VAL A 170 7.78 -5.89 -17.10
C VAL A 170 8.02 -6.12 -15.60
N THR A 171 7.26 -7.04 -15.02
CA THR A 171 7.35 -7.45 -13.61
C THR A 171 8.06 -8.80 -13.43
N ASP A 172 8.03 -9.64 -14.48
CA ASP A 172 8.73 -10.92 -14.53
C ASP A 172 9.80 -10.90 -15.64
N PRO A 173 11.10 -10.97 -15.29
CA PRO A 173 12.16 -10.92 -16.29
C PRO A 173 12.11 -12.07 -17.30
N ALA A 174 11.53 -13.22 -16.95
CA ALA A 174 11.40 -14.36 -17.87
C ALA A 174 10.51 -14.05 -19.10
N GLN A 175 9.62 -13.05 -19.01
CA GLN A 175 8.74 -12.64 -20.11
C GLN A 175 9.49 -11.94 -21.24
N ASN A 176 10.65 -11.33 -20.97
CA ASN A 176 11.45 -10.67 -22.02
C ASN A 176 12.13 -11.69 -22.93
N ASP A 177 12.47 -12.87 -22.42
CA ASP A 177 13.20 -13.90 -23.16
C ASP A 177 12.33 -14.51 -24.30
N SER A 178 11.00 -14.41 -24.18
CA SER A 178 10.04 -14.91 -25.17
C SER A 178 9.82 -13.95 -26.35
N ASN A 179 10.11 -12.65 -26.18
CA ASN A 179 9.85 -11.62 -27.19
C ASN A 179 11.07 -11.34 -28.09
N GLN A 180 12.24 -11.91 -27.79
CA GLN A 180 13.45 -11.81 -28.62
C GLN A 180 13.59 -12.92 -29.67
N GLY A 181 12.61 -13.83 -29.77
CA GLY A 181 12.57 -14.91 -30.77
C GLY A 181 11.83 -14.58 -32.08
N GLY A 182 11.26 -13.38 -32.20
CA GLY A 182 10.53 -12.96 -33.40
C GLY A 182 11.46 -12.49 -34.51
N THR A 183 11.97 -13.43 -35.31
CA THR A 183 12.58 -13.11 -36.61
C THR A 183 11.51 -12.44 -37.48
N PRO A 184 11.69 -11.20 -37.97
CA PRO A 184 10.88 -10.75 -39.09
C PRO A 184 11.33 -11.57 -40.30
N SER A 185 10.56 -12.61 -40.64
CA SER A 185 10.70 -13.31 -41.91
C SER A 185 10.43 -12.28 -43.02
N SER A 186 11.49 -11.86 -43.70
CA SER A 186 11.41 -11.18 -44.99
C SER A 186 10.56 -12.01 -45.95
N PRO A 187 9.53 -11.43 -46.60
CA PRO A 187 9.07 -11.97 -47.87
C PRO A 187 9.90 -11.33 -48.98
N GLU A 188 10.96 -12.02 -49.39
CA GLU A 188 11.60 -11.79 -50.68
C GLU A 188 10.85 -12.62 -51.73
N GLN A 189 10.15 -11.89 -52.62
CA GLN A 189 9.85 -12.13 -54.05
C GLN A 189 9.24 -13.49 -54.49
N GLU A 190 8.17 -13.43 -55.29
CA GLU A 190 8.27 -13.63 -56.75
C GLU A 190 6.93 -13.34 -57.45
N GLN A 191 7.05 -12.74 -58.64
CA GLN A 191 6.00 -12.47 -59.62
C GLN A 191 5.53 -13.78 -60.30
N PRO A 192 4.49 -13.75 -61.15
CA PRO A 192 4.64 -13.24 -62.52
C PRO A 192 3.68 -12.10 -62.89
#